data_AF-A0AAD6SGD4-F1
#
_entry.id   AF-A0AAD6SGD4-F1
#
_cell.length_a   1.000
_cell.length_b   1.000
_cell.length_c   1.000
_cell.angle_alpha   90.00
_cell.angle_beta   90.00
_cell.angle_gamma   90.00
#
_symmetry.space_group_name_H-M   'P 1'
#
loop_
_entity.id
_entity.type
_entity.pdbx_description
1 polymer ?
#
loop_
_entity_poly.entity_id
_entity_poly.type
_entity_poly.pdbx_seq_one_letter_code
_entity_poly.pdbx_strand_id
1 'polypeptide(L)'
;MNIFGNAEQLRAIRVVAKHVLDGGKQLLMYVAGVGGTGKSHLIKSIVMMFERMGVRDALQIGAPTGISAVLVGGYTLHALT
;
A
#
# COMPACT_ATOMS: atom_id res chain seq x y z
N MET A 1 -7.25 -12.63 5.90
CA MET A 1 -6.08 -12.64 6.82
C MET A 1 -6.22 -11.42 7.72
N ASN A 2 -6.00 -11.54 9.02
CA ASN A 2 -6.08 -10.39 9.91
C ASN A 2 -4.72 -9.68 9.95
N ILE A 3 -4.66 -8.39 9.63
CA ILE A 3 -3.41 -7.63 9.67
C ILE A 3 -2.78 -7.58 11.07
N PHE A 4 -3.60 -7.68 12.12
CA PHE A 4 -3.14 -7.73 13.50
C PHE A 4 -2.37 -9.02 13.84
N GLY A 5 -2.44 -10.05 12.98
CA GLY A 5 -1.68 -11.29 13.13
C GLY A 5 -0.24 -11.24 12.60
N ASN A 6 0.20 -10.12 12.00
CA ASN A 6 1.55 -9.97 11.46
C ASN A 6 2.15 -8.62 11.89
N ALA A 7 3.09 -8.64 12.83
CA ALA A 7 3.70 -7.44 13.40
C ALA A 7 4.43 -6.58 12.35
N GLU A 8 5.03 -7.19 11.32
CA GLU A 8 5.73 -6.48 10.26
C GLU A 8 4.78 -5.77 9.30
N GLN A 9 3.68 -6.42 8.92
CA GLN A 9 2.62 -5.76 8.13
C GLN A 9 1.97 -4.62 8.91
N LEU A 10 1.73 -4.82 10.21
CA LEU A 10 1.21 -3.77 11.09
C LEU A 10 2.18 -2.60 11.23
N ARG A 11 3.49 -2.87 11.36
CA ARG A 11 4.55 -1.85 11.39
C ARG A 11 4.56 -1.03 10.11
N ALA A 12 4.49 -1.68 8.94
CA ALA A 12 4.43 -0.98 7.65
C ALA A 12 3.23 -0.04 7.57
N ILE A 13 2.04 -0.49 7.98
CA ILE A 13 0.84 0.36 8.01
C ILE A 13 1.00 1.54 8.97
N ARG A 14 1.56 1.33 10.17
CA ARG A 14 1.79 2.41 11.13
C ARG A 14 2.73 3.48 10.58
N VAL A 15 3.78 3.08 9.85
CA VAL A 15 4.70 4.03 9.19
C VAL A 15 3.96 4.87 8.15
N VAL A 16 3.14 4.24 7.30
CA VAL A 16 2.33 4.95 6.31
C VAL A 16 1.30 5.87 6.99
N ALA A 17 0.56 5.38 7.98
CA ALA A 17 -0.44 6.15 8.70
C ALA A 17 0.17 7.40 9.38
N LYS A 18 1.32 7.22 10.05
CA LYS A 18 2.05 8.34 10.66
C LYS A 18 2.45 9.37 9.62
N HIS A 19 2.96 8.96 8.47
CA HIS A 19 3.33 9.89 7.41
C HIS A 19 2.12 10.65 6.84
N VAL A 20 0.97 9.99 6.67
CA VAL A 20 -0.27 10.65 6.22
C VAL A 20 -0.73 11.73 7.22
N LEU A 21 -0.57 11.49 8.52
CA LEU A 21 -0.97 12.43 9.58
C LEU A 21 0.04 13.59 9.75
N ASP A 22 1.33 13.28 9.75
CA ASP A 22 2.39 14.26 10.05
C ASP A 22 2.79 15.07 8.79
N GLY A 23 2.55 14.53 7.59
CA GLY A 23 3.01 15.10 6.33
C GLY A 23 4.55 15.07 6.19
N GLY A 24 5.09 16.04 5.43
CA GLY A 24 6.52 16.24 5.25
C GLY A 24 7.07 15.72 3.93
N LYS A 25 8.38 15.39 3.90
CA LYS A 25 9.05 14.85 2.70
C LYS A 25 8.42 13.50 2.33
N GLN A 26 8.37 13.20 1.03
CA GLN A 26 7.84 11.94 0.50
C GLN A 26 8.40 10.72 1.26
N LEU A 27 7.49 9.87 1.75
CA LEU A 27 7.87 8.58 2.30
C LEU A 27 8.36 7.63 1.20
N LEU A 28 9.63 7.26 1.27
CA LEU A 28 10.22 6.21 0.45
C LEU A 28 10.36 4.94 1.29
N MET A 29 9.42 4.00 1.10
CA MET A 29 9.40 2.73 1.84
C MET A 29 9.51 1.55 0.87
N TYR A 30 10.45 0.64 1.15
CA TYR A 30 10.57 -0.63 0.45
C TYR A 30 10.15 -1.79 1.36
N VAL A 31 9.19 -2.59 0.91
CA VAL A 31 8.72 -3.78 1.63
C VAL A 31 9.01 -5.01 0.79
N ALA A 32 9.98 -5.81 1.24
CA ALA A 32 10.36 -7.06 0.61
C ALA A 32 9.72 -8.27 1.30
N GLY A 33 9.71 -9.40 0.58
CA GLY A 33 9.33 -10.69 1.14
C GLY A 33 9.17 -11.73 0.04
N VAL A 34 9.36 -12.99 0.38
CA VAL A 34 9.20 -14.11 -0.56
C VAL A 34 7.76 -14.24 -1.08
N GLY A 35 7.55 -15.03 -2.14
CA GLY A 35 6.21 -15.33 -2.63
C GLY A 35 5.31 -15.88 -1.52
N GLY A 36 4.02 -15.49 -1.50
CA GLY A 36 3.06 -15.99 -0.51
C GLY A 36 3.05 -15.30 0.86
N THR A 37 3.92 -14.32 1.13
CA THR A 37 3.96 -13.61 2.44
C THR A 37 2.86 -12.57 2.67
N GLY A 38 1.88 -12.48 1.77
CA GLY A 38 0.75 -11.55 1.92
C GLY A 38 1.06 -10.09 1.58
N LYS A 39 2.08 -9.79 0.76
CA LYS A 39 2.36 -8.41 0.31
C LYS A 39 1.16 -7.74 -0.37
N SER A 40 0.41 -8.46 -1.20
CA SER A 40 -0.81 -7.94 -1.81
C SER A 40 -1.91 -7.64 -0.77
N HIS A 41 -1.93 -8.39 0.34
CA HIS A 41 -2.84 -8.11 1.46
C HIS A 41 -2.45 -6.84 2.22
N LEU A 42 -1.14 -6.61 2.41
CA LEU A 42 -0.63 -5.35 2.95
C LEU A 42 -1.02 -4.15 2.07
N ILE A 43 -0.86 -4.25 0.74
CA ILE A 43 -1.28 -3.19 -0.19
C ILE A 43 -2.77 -2.90 -0.03
N LYS A 44 -3.64 -3.92 -0.08
CA LYS A 44 -5.10 -3.75 0.10
C LYS A 44 -5.45 -3.12 1.45
N SER A 45 -4.71 -3.43 2.50
CA SER A 45 -4.93 -2.86 3.83
C SER A 45 -4.54 -1.38 3.91
N ILE A 46 -3.48 -0.96 3.19
CA ILE A 46 -3.14 0.46 3.03
C ILE A 46 -4.26 1.18 2.26
N VAL A 47 -4.78 0.59 1.18
CA VAL A 47 -5.91 1.18 0.43
C VAL A 47 -7.13 1.39 1.33
N MET A 48 -7.56 0.35 2.05
CA MET A 48 -8.69 0.45 2.99
C MET A 48 -8.44 1.49 4.09
N MET A 49 -7.19 1.68 4.53
CA MET A 49 -6.86 2.72 5.50
C MET A 49 -7.10 4.11 4.92
N PHE A 50 -6.63 4.39 3.70
CA PHE A 50 -6.87 5.68 3.03
C PHE A 50 -8.36 5.94 2.78
N GLU A 51 -9.12 4.91 2.41
CA GLU A 51 -10.58 4.99 2.26
C GLU A 51 -11.26 5.36 3.59
N ARG A 52 -10.91 4.66 4.68
CA ARG A 52 -11.46 4.93 6.02
C ARG A 52 -11.07 6.29 6.59
N MET A 53 -9.92 6.82 6.17
CA MET A 53 -9.47 8.16 6.53
C MET A 53 -10.12 9.25 5.65
N GLY A 54 -10.89 8.89 4.62
CA GLY A 54 -11.53 9.85 3.72
C GLY A 54 -10.56 10.55 2.77
N VAL A 55 -9.35 10.00 2.56
CA VAL A 55 -8.28 10.60 1.74
C VAL A 55 -7.86 9.70 0.59
N ARG A 56 -8.80 8.90 0.06
CA ARG A 56 -8.51 7.93 -1.03
C ARG A 56 -7.88 8.59 -2.26
N ASP A 57 -8.27 9.83 -2.57
CA ASP A 57 -7.79 10.58 -3.74
C ASP A 57 -6.31 10.98 -3.63
N ALA A 58 -5.74 10.94 -2.42
CA ALA A 58 -4.31 11.17 -2.20
C ALA A 58 -3.43 9.92 -2.47
N LEU A 59 -4.02 8.80 -2.90
CA LEU A 59 -3.33 7.53 -3.13
C LEU A 59 -3.38 7.11 -4.59
N GLN A 60 -2.22 7.03 -5.25
CA GLN A 60 -2.06 6.34 -6.52
C GLN A 60 -1.45 4.95 -6.33
N ILE A 61 -1.94 3.97 -7.10
CA ILE A 61 -1.48 2.58 -7.03
C ILE A 61 -0.97 2.19 -8.41
N GLY A 62 0.33 1.89 -8.49
CA GLY A 62 1.01 1.48 -9.70
C GLY A 62 1.59 0.06 -9.58
N ALA A 63 1.66 -0.65 -10.70
CA ALA A 63 2.37 -1.92 -10.79
C ALA A 63 3.15 -2.06 -12.12
N PRO A 64 4.21 -2.89 -12.18
CA PRO A 64 5.02 -3.03 -13.39
C PRO A 64 4.30 -3.70 -14.57
N THR A 65 3.37 -4.61 -14.31
CA THR A 65 2.65 -5.39 -15.34
C THR A 65 1.14 -5.23 -15.22
N GLY A 66 0.42 -5.41 -16.35
CA GLY A 66 -1.03 -5.28 -16.39
C GLY A 66 -1.77 -6.20 -15.42
N ILE A 67 -1.37 -7.47 -15.34
CA ILE A 67 -2.00 -8.42 -14.40
C ILE A 67 -1.77 -8.02 -12.94
N SER A 68 -0.58 -7.50 -12.61
CA SER A 68 -0.29 -7.04 -11.26
C SER A 68 -1.11 -5.82 -10.89
N ALA A 69 -1.30 -4.89 -11.84
CA ALA A 69 -2.14 -3.70 -11.66
C ALA A 69 -3.59 -4.09 -11.36
N VAL A 70 -4.16 -5.03 -12.12
CA VAL A 70 -5.51 -5.57 -11.87
C VAL A 70 -5.62 -6.19 -10.48
N LEU A 71 -4.64 -6.99 -10.04
CA LEU A 71 -4.66 -7.66 -8.74
C LEU A 71 -4.66 -6.71 -7.54
N VAL A 72 -4.07 -5.52 -7.68
CA VAL A 72 -4.02 -4.49 -6.62
C VAL A 72 -5.04 -3.38 -6.82
N GLY A 73 -5.88 -3.44 -7.86
CA GLY A 73 -6.87 -2.41 -8.16
C GLY A 73 -6.24 -1.06 -8.56
N GLY A 74 -5.15 -1.11 -9.32
CA GLY A 74 -4.40 0.06 -9.77
C GLY A 74 -4.13 0.07 -11.26
N TYR A 75 -3.14 0.87 -11.66
CA TYR A 75 -2.72 1.04 -13.05
C TYR A 75 -1.31 0.50 -13.27
N THR A 76 -0.93 0.33 -14.54
CA THR A 76 0.49 0.11 -14.84
C THR A 76 1.26 1.40 -14.57
N LEU A 77 2.54 1.29 -14.18
CA LEU A 77 3.39 2.48 -13.98
C LEU A 77 3.44 3.37 -15.23
N HIS A 78 3.50 2.77 -16.42
CA HIS A 78 3.47 3.49 -17.70
C HIS A 78 2.17 4.25 -17.97
N ALA A 79 1.06 3.89 -17.32
CA ALA A 79 -0.22 4.59 -17.47
C ALA A 79 -0.41 5.73 -16.45
N LEU A 80 0.45 5.83 -15.43
CA LEU A 80 0.43 6.89 -14.42
C LEU A 80 1.38 8.05 -14.76
N THR A 81 2.33 7.81 -15.66
CA THR A 81 3.27 8.79 -16.25
C THR A 81 2.70 9.38 -17.53
#